data_AF-A0A382EV15-F1
#
_entry.id   AF-A0A382EV15-F1
#
_cell.length_a   1.000
_cell.length_b   1.000
_cell.length_c   1.000
_cell.angle_alpha   90.00
_cell.angle_beta   90.00
_cell.angle_gamma   90.00
#
_symmetry.space_group_name_H-M   'P 1'
#
loop_
_entity.id
_entity.type
_entity.pdbx_description
1 polymer ?
#
loop_
_entity_poly.entity_id
_entity_poly.type
_entity_poly.pdbx_seq_one_letter_code
_entity_poly.pdbx_strand_id
1 'polypeptide(L)'
;MEQMEQMEQGMAEIFYDAGCLFLALPNNGVPVSPYWNRFMDIGHRCADLRTDENGNYAFFDEDDLLMGVQMEDPIDKHGSPKESVLHWLRQVMEEHQVVMFIETMQSMQQQHSKEGPEDEGEIFSLQIGPEGLPGAE
;
A
#
# COMPACT_ATOMS: atom_id res chain seq x y z
N MET A 1 -27.14 -12.54 7.72
CA MET A 1 -26.50 -11.50 8.56
C MET A 1 -25.01 -11.40 8.24
N GLU A 2 -24.35 -12.51 7.87
CA GLU A 2 -22.93 -12.56 7.43
C GLU A 2 -22.64 -11.81 6.10
N GLN A 3 -23.63 -11.56 5.24
CA GLN A 3 -23.42 -10.82 3.98
C GLN A 3 -23.24 -9.30 4.16
N MET A 4 -23.59 -8.73 5.33
CA MET A 4 -23.37 -7.30 5.60
C MET A 4 -21.97 -7.02 6.17
N GLU A 5 -21.32 -8.01 6.81
CA GLU A 5 -19.92 -7.89 7.27
C GLU A 5 -18.91 -7.92 6.09
N GLN A 6 -19.29 -8.51 4.95
CA GLN A 6 -18.45 -8.53 3.74
C GLN A 6 -18.39 -7.19 2.98
N MET A 7 -19.14 -6.16 3.41
CA MET A 7 -19.20 -4.85 2.74
C MET A 7 -18.39 -3.73 3.44
N GLU A 8 -17.64 -4.04 4.50
CA GLU A 8 -16.82 -3.06 5.24
C GLU A 8 -15.33 -3.04 4.83
N GLN A 9 -14.93 -3.78 3.79
CA GLN A 9 -13.55 -3.76 3.30
C GLN A 9 -13.41 -2.66 2.25
N GLY A 10 -13.08 -1.46 2.70
CA GLY A 10 -12.70 -0.36 1.80
C GLY A 10 -11.50 -0.76 0.94
N MET A 11 -11.31 -0.07 -0.19
CA MET A 11 -10.15 -0.29 -1.05
C MET A 11 -8.89 0.36 -0.44
N ALA A 12 -7.79 -0.39 -0.34
CA ALA A 12 -6.47 0.17 -0.05
C ALA A 12 -5.95 0.92 -1.29
N GLU A 13 -5.19 1.99 -1.08
CA GLU A 13 -4.68 2.84 -2.17
C GLU A 13 -3.16 2.83 -2.20
N ILE A 14 -2.58 2.51 -3.35
CA ILE A 14 -1.13 2.64 -3.59
C ILE A 14 -0.88 3.92 -4.36
N PHE A 15 -0.02 4.78 -3.82
CA PHE A 15 0.56 5.94 -4.49
C PHE A 15 2.04 5.70 -4.71
N TYR A 16 2.52 5.99 -5.91
CA TYR A 16 3.94 5.86 -6.26
C TYR A 16 4.49 7.20 -6.74
N ASP A 17 5.62 7.62 -6.17
CA ASP A 17 6.33 8.84 -6.56
C ASP A 17 7.84 8.65 -6.39
N ALA A 18 8.60 8.83 -7.48
CA ALA A 18 10.07 8.82 -7.50
C ALA A 18 10.76 7.64 -6.77
N GLY A 19 10.20 6.42 -6.84
CA GLY A 19 10.77 5.23 -6.16
C GLY A 19 10.35 5.07 -4.70
N CYS A 20 9.52 5.98 -4.20
CA CYS A 20 8.84 5.89 -2.91
C CYS A 20 7.38 5.47 -3.14
N LEU A 21 6.94 4.49 -2.36
CA LEU A 21 5.57 3.99 -2.38
C LEU A 21 4.87 4.38 -1.08
N PHE A 22 3.60 4.77 -1.20
CA PHE A 22 2.70 4.95 -0.07
C PHE A 22 1.47 4.06 -0.23
N LEU A 23 1.29 3.08 0.65
CA LEU A 23 0.07 2.28 0.75
C LEU A 23 -0.80 2.88 1.85
N ALA A 24 -1.93 3.47 1.48
CA ALA A 24 -2.95 3.95 2.40
C ALA A 24 -4.00 2.84 2.61
N LEU A 25 -4.22 2.44 3.86
CA LEU A 25 -5.24 1.46 4.19
C LEU A 25 -6.63 2.11 4.26
N PRO A 26 -7.69 1.36 3.95
CA PRO A 26 -9.04 1.88 3.96
C PRO A 26 -9.44 2.39 5.34
N ASN A 27 -10.10 3.53 5.35
CA ASN A 27 -10.68 4.13 6.54
C ASN A 27 -12.14 4.47 6.26
N ASN A 28 -13.05 3.86 7.03
CA ASN A 28 -14.49 3.93 6.88
C ASN A 28 -15.00 5.33 7.27
N GLY A 29 -14.93 6.29 6.34
CA GLY A 29 -15.51 7.63 6.54
C GLY A 29 -14.85 8.76 5.77
N VAL A 30 -13.64 8.56 5.25
CA VAL A 30 -12.91 9.61 4.53
C VAL A 30 -13.14 9.49 3.03
N PRO A 31 -13.60 10.56 2.35
CA PRO A 31 -13.71 10.58 0.90
C PRO A 31 -12.36 10.33 0.24
N VAL A 32 -12.36 9.37 -0.68
CA VAL A 32 -11.17 8.96 -1.45
C VAL A 32 -10.65 10.08 -2.37
N SER A 33 -11.53 10.97 -2.81
CA SER A 33 -11.18 12.09 -3.69
C SER A 33 -11.39 13.44 -3.00
N PRO A 34 -10.47 14.40 -3.22
CA PRO A 34 -9.18 14.26 -3.91
C PRO A 34 -8.19 13.40 -3.10
N TYR A 35 -7.21 12.79 -3.78
CA TYR A 35 -6.28 11.83 -3.17
C TYR A 35 -5.58 12.36 -1.91
N TRP A 36 -5.29 13.67 -1.86
CA TRP A 36 -4.62 14.31 -0.72
C TRP A 36 -5.44 14.25 0.57
N ASN A 37 -6.74 13.98 0.52
CA ASN A 37 -7.57 13.77 1.71
C ASN A 37 -7.05 12.61 2.57
N ARG A 38 -6.58 11.52 1.94
CA ARG A 38 -6.02 10.36 2.65
C ARG A 38 -4.79 10.74 3.46
N PHE A 39 -3.87 11.48 2.83
CA PHE A 39 -2.66 11.96 3.49
C PHE A 39 -2.96 12.91 4.64
N MET A 40 -3.94 13.82 4.46
CA MET A 40 -4.37 14.73 5.51
C MET A 40 -5.03 14.00 6.68
N ASP A 41 -5.84 12.97 6.40
CA ASP A 41 -6.48 12.16 7.43
C ASP A 41 -5.45 11.34 8.24
N ILE A 42 -4.50 10.69 7.57
CA ILE A 42 -3.39 9.98 8.22
C ILE A 42 -2.59 10.97 9.08
N GLY A 43 -2.22 12.12 8.54
CA GLY A 43 -1.50 13.15 9.30
C GLY A 43 -2.29 13.71 10.49
N HIS A 44 -3.62 13.73 10.42
CA HIS A 44 -4.48 14.20 11.50
C HIS A 44 -4.67 13.18 12.62
N ARG A 45 -4.82 11.89 12.27
CA ARG A 45 -5.16 10.81 13.20
C ARG A 45 -3.96 9.99 13.70
N CYS A 46 -2.80 10.11 13.06
CA CYS A 46 -1.60 9.37 13.44
C CYS A 46 -1.25 9.66 14.90
N ALA A 47 -1.29 8.61 15.72
CA ALA A 47 -0.92 8.64 17.13
C ALA A 47 0.48 8.05 17.35
N ASP A 48 0.88 7.06 16.54
CA ASP A 48 2.19 6.43 16.59
C ASP A 48 2.83 6.29 15.20
N LEU A 49 4.13 6.51 15.13
CA LEU A 49 4.94 6.43 13.91
C LEU A 49 6.07 5.43 14.13
N ARG A 50 6.02 4.31 13.41
CA ARG A 50 7.07 3.27 13.45
C ARG A 50 7.96 3.38 12.22
N THR A 51 9.26 3.21 12.40
CA THR A 51 10.24 3.38 11.32
C THR A 51 11.39 2.38 11.43
N ASP A 52 12.07 2.13 10.32
CA ASP A 52 13.33 1.38 10.25
C ASP A 52 14.52 2.26 9.88
N GLU A 53 15.71 1.67 9.76
CA GLU A 53 16.93 2.38 9.38
C GLU A 53 16.97 2.77 7.89
N ASN A 54 16.03 2.30 7.07
CA ASN A 54 15.99 2.51 5.62
C ASN A 54 15.03 3.63 5.21
N GLY A 55 14.42 4.33 6.17
CA GLY A 55 13.47 5.40 5.89
C GLY A 55 12.08 4.89 5.51
N ASN A 56 11.72 3.67 5.92
CA ASN A 56 10.34 3.18 5.85
C ASN A 56 9.57 3.70 7.07
N TYR A 57 8.28 4.01 6.88
CA TYR A 57 7.40 4.55 7.91
C TYR A 57 6.06 3.83 7.90
N ALA A 58 5.54 3.51 9.09
CA ALA A 58 4.21 2.96 9.30
C ALA A 58 3.44 3.85 10.27
N PHE A 59 2.22 4.20 9.90
CA PHE A 59 1.37 5.16 10.61
C PHE A 59 0.25 4.41 11.32
N PHE A 60 0.13 4.57 12.63
CA PHE A 60 -0.90 3.93 13.45
C PHE A 60 -1.78 4.97 14.13
N ASP A 61 -3.08 4.68 14.28
CA ASP A 61 -3.99 5.52 15.03
C ASP A 61 -3.97 5.22 16.54
N GLU A 62 -4.84 5.89 17.31
CA GLU A 62 -4.91 5.76 18.77
C GLU A 62 -5.29 4.35 19.24
N ASP A 63 -5.90 3.53 18.39
CA ASP A 63 -6.31 2.15 18.67
C ASP A 63 -5.26 1.12 18.21
N ASP A 64 -4.06 1.56 17.84
CA ASP A 64 -2.98 0.74 17.29
C ASP A 64 -3.34 0.07 15.95
N LEU A 65 -4.26 0.68 15.18
CA LEU A 65 -4.62 0.20 13.84
C LEU A 65 -3.72 0.85 12.79
N LEU A 66 -3.15 0.03 11.91
CA LEU A 66 -2.33 0.51 10.80
C LEU A 66 -3.20 1.32 9.82
N MET A 67 -2.82 2.57 9.60
CA MET A 67 -3.48 3.48 8.66
C MET A 67 -2.80 3.50 7.29
N GLY A 68 -1.50 3.23 7.24
CA GLY A 68 -0.74 3.21 6.00
C GLY A 68 0.75 3.03 6.22
N VAL A 69 1.45 2.82 5.13
CA VAL A 69 2.90 2.60 5.09
C VAL A 69 3.53 3.39 3.96
N GLN A 70 4.64 4.06 4.24
CA GLN A 70 5.54 4.67 3.26
C GLN A 70 6.83 3.85 3.22
N MET A 71 7.28 3.47 2.04
CA MET A 71 8.47 2.63 1.89
C MET A 71 9.21 2.89 0.58
N GLU A 72 10.47 2.45 0.51
CA GLU A 72 11.14 2.23 -0.77
C GLU A 72 10.36 1.18 -1.58
N ASP A 73 10.43 1.25 -2.91
CA ASP A 73 9.88 0.22 -3.80
C ASP A 73 10.20 -1.21 -3.27
N PRO A 74 9.17 -2.01 -2.93
CA PRO A 74 9.36 -3.33 -2.35
C PRO A 74 9.90 -4.34 -3.36
N ILE A 75 9.87 -4.04 -4.67
CA ILE A 75 10.35 -4.92 -5.72
C ILE A 75 11.64 -4.36 -6.34
N ASP A 76 12.59 -5.24 -6.65
CA ASP A 76 13.82 -4.86 -7.32
C ASP A 76 13.65 -4.75 -8.85
N LYS A 77 14.70 -4.29 -9.52
CA LYS A 77 14.76 -4.18 -10.99
C LYS A 77 14.59 -5.51 -11.74
N HIS A 78 14.64 -6.64 -11.04
CA HIS A 78 14.47 -7.99 -11.59
C HIS A 78 13.07 -8.55 -11.32
N GLY A 79 12.18 -7.79 -10.68
CA GLY A 79 10.84 -8.25 -10.31
C GLY A 79 10.82 -9.10 -9.03
N SER A 80 11.91 -9.12 -8.26
CA SER A 80 12.03 -9.91 -7.03
C SER A 80 11.79 -9.03 -5.80
N PRO A 81 11.08 -9.52 -4.77
CA PRO A 81 10.88 -8.76 -3.54
C PRO A 81 12.20 -8.49 -2.82
N LYS A 82 12.37 -7.28 -2.31
CA LYS A 82 13.53 -6.90 -1.49
C LYS A 82 13.36 -7.43 -0.07
N GLU A 83 14.29 -8.26 0.40
CA GLU A 83 14.20 -8.88 1.73
C GLU A 83 14.20 -7.84 2.87
N SER A 84 14.90 -6.72 2.71
CA SER A 84 14.90 -5.62 3.70
C SER A 84 13.50 -5.04 3.89
N VAL A 85 12.77 -4.81 2.80
CA VAL A 85 11.40 -4.28 2.83
C VAL A 85 10.42 -5.34 3.34
N LEU A 86 10.57 -6.60 2.91
CA LEU A 86 9.75 -7.71 3.42
C LEU A 86 9.89 -7.90 4.93
N HIS A 87 11.12 -7.89 5.43
CA HIS A 87 11.38 -8.03 6.85
C HIS A 87 10.69 -6.93 7.65
N TRP A 88 10.75 -5.70 7.15
CA TRP A 88 10.08 -4.57 7.76
C TRP A 88 8.55 -4.67 7.70
N LEU A 89 7.98 -5.00 6.53
CA LEU A 89 6.53 -5.13 6.36
C LEU A 89 5.93 -6.15 7.34
N ARG A 90 6.61 -7.27 7.57
CA ARG A 90 6.20 -8.30 8.54
C ARG A 90 6.20 -7.85 10.01
N GLN A 91 6.85 -6.74 10.33
CA GLN A 91 6.83 -6.16 11.68
C GLN A 91 5.61 -5.26 11.91
N VAL A 92 4.98 -4.77 10.83
CA VAL A 92 3.92 -3.76 10.90
C VAL A 92 2.59 -4.22 10.29
N MET A 93 2.60 -5.29 9.50
CA MET A 93 1.44 -5.86 8.82
C MET A 93 1.32 -7.35 9.10
N GLU A 94 0.09 -7.87 9.02
CA GLU A 94 -0.17 -9.31 9.06
C GLU A 94 0.39 -10.01 7.81
N GLU A 95 0.91 -11.24 7.95
CA GLU A 95 1.61 -11.94 6.85
C GLU A 95 0.75 -12.05 5.58
N HIS A 96 -0.55 -12.31 5.71
CA HIS A 96 -1.44 -12.42 4.55
C HIS A 96 -1.57 -11.10 3.77
N GLN A 97 -1.52 -9.96 4.46
CA GLN A 97 -1.55 -8.64 3.84
C GLN A 97 -0.22 -8.34 3.15
N VAL A 98 0.90 -8.75 3.75
CA VAL A 98 2.23 -8.63 3.14
C VAL A 98 2.29 -9.42 1.83
N VAL A 99 1.82 -10.67 1.84
CA VAL A 99 1.81 -11.53 0.64
C VAL A 99 0.96 -10.89 -0.46
N MET A 100 -0.28 -10.52 -0.17
CA MET A 100 -1.19 -9.90 -1.15
C MET A 100 -0.63 -8.60 -1.73
N PHE A 101 -0.02 -7.76 -0.88
CA PHE A 101 0.61 -6.51 -1.31
C PHE A 101 1.79 -6.76 -2.25
N ILE A 102 2.69 -7.68 -1.90
CA ILE A 102 3.88 -8.01 -2.71
C ILE A 102 3.50 -8.63 -4.05
N GLU A 103 2.56 -9.56 -4.06
CA GLU A 103 2.04 -10.18 -5.29
C GLU A 103 1.41 -9.12 -6.21
N THR A 104 0.68 -8.17 -5.63
CA THR A 104 0.12 -7.02 -6.36
C THR A 104 1.22 -6.17 -6.98
N MET A 105 2.26 -5.83 -6.23
CA MET A 105 3.40 -5.03 -6.73
C MET A 105 4.18 -5.75 -7.84
N GLN A 106 4.42 -7.05 -7.70
CA GLN A 106 5.05 -7.86 -8.74
C GLN A 106 4.20 -7.92 -10.02
N SER A 107 2.88 -8.03 -9.87
CA SER A 107 1.94 -8.05 -10.99
C SER A 107 1.94 -6.72 -11.74
N MET A 108 1.96 -5.60 -11.02
CA MET A 108 2.09 -4.26 -11.61
C MET A 108 3.37 -4.11 -12.42
N GLN A 109 4.53 -4.45 -11.85
CA GLN A 109 5.80 -4.29 -12.56
C GLN A 109 5.86 -5.16 -13.82
N GLN A 110 5.25 -6.35 -13.81
CA GLN A 110 5.14 -7.21 -14.99
C GLN A 110 4.21 -6.62 -16.07
N GLN A 111 3.14 -5.94 -15.69
CA GLN A 111 2.24 -5.25 -16.62
C GLN A 111 2.94 -4.02 -17.24
N HIS A 112 3.55 -3.18 -16.40
CA HIS A 112 4.32 -2.01 -16.86
C HIS A 112 5.57 -2.38 -17.66
N SER A 113 6.18 -3.55 -17.46
CA SER A 113 7.31 -4.00 -18.29
C SER A 113 6.89 -4.47 -19.69
N LYS A 114 5.60 -4.70 -19.93
CA LYS A 114 5.05 -5.09 -21.25
C LYS A 114 4.64 -3.88 -22.08
N GLU A 115 4.35 -2.76 -21.43
CA GLU A 115 4.17 -1.45 -22.05
C GLU A 115 5.56 -0.81 -22.15
N GLY A 116 5.92 -0.19 -23.27
CA GLY A 116 7.28 0.32 -23.50
C GLY A 116 7.70 1.39 -22.47
N PRO A 117 8.97 1.84 -22.49
CA PRO A 117 9.46 2.86 -21.55
C PRO A 117 8.86 4.22 -21.92
N GLU A 118 7.63 4.47 -21.50
CA GLU A 118 7.02 5.78 -21.55
C GLU A 118 6.80 6.28 -20.12
N ASP A 119 7.54 7.35 -19.83
CA ASP A 119 7.44 8.28 -18.72
C ASP A 119 7.99 7.91 -17.32
N GLU A 120 9.01 8.69 -16.94
CA GLU A 120 9.50 8.85 -15.59
C GLU A 120 8.41 9.55 -14.76
N GLY A 121 7.78 8.81 -13.83
CA GLY A 121 6.98 9.43 -12.76
C GLY A 121 5.49 9.55 -13.02
N GLU A 122 4.85 8.54 -13.63
CA GLU A 122 3.38 8.44 -13.51
C GLU A 122 3.00 8.23 -12.04
N ILE A 123 2.38 9.25 -11.44
CA ILE A 123 1.64 9.11 -10.19
C ILE A 123 0.43 8.23 -10.51
N PHE A 124 0.55 6.93 -10.26
CA PHE A 124 -0.57 6.01 -10.34
C PHE A 124 -1.18 5.82 -8.95
N SER A 125 -2.51 5.77 -8.92
CA SER A 125 -3.32 5.48 -7.74
C SER A 125 -4.09 4.21 -8.03
N LEU A 126 -3.73 3.10 -7.38
CA LEU A 126 -4.48 1.84 -7.52
C LEU A 126 -5.30 1.57 -6.27
N GLN A 127 -6.57 1.24 -6.46
CA GLN A 127 -7.42 0.68 -5.43
C GLN A 127 -7.35 -0.86 -5.41
N ILE A 128 -6.96 -1.42 -4.26
CA ILE A 128 -6.81 -2.86 -4.03
C ILE A 128 -7.88 -3.32 -3.05
N GLY A 129 -8.66 -4.31 -3.47
CA GLY A 129 -9.62 -4.96 -2.60
C GLY A 129 -8.96 -5.97 -1.66
N PRO A 130 -9.72 -6.57 -0.73
CA PRO A 130 -9.26 -7.64 0.13
C PRO A 130 -8.70 -8.86 -0.62
N GLU A 131 -9.19 -9.09 -1.85
CA GLU A 131 -8.79 -10.18 -2.74
C GLU A 131 -7.60 -9.81 -3.67
N GLY A 132 -7.00 -8.62 -3.52
CA GLY A 132 -5.93 -8.14 -4.39
C GLY A 132 -6.42 -7.44 -5.67
N LEU A 133 -5.53 -7.38 -6.68
CA LEU A 133 -5.81 -6.81 -8.01
C LEU A 133 -6.87 -7.63 -8.77
N PRO A 134 -7.89 -7.02 -9.41
CA PRO A 134 -8.80 -7.76 -10.27
C PRO A 134 -8.04 -8.35 -11.47
N GLY A 135 -7.95 -9.69 -11.52
CA GLY A 135 -7.32 -10.44 -12.62
C GLY A 135 -5.92 -11.02 -12.31
N ALA A 136 -5.46 -11.00 -11.07
CA ALA A 136 -4.34 -11.82 -10.61
C ALA A 136 -4.83 -13.26 -10.37
N GLU A 137 -4.78 -14.11 -11.40
CA GLU A 137 -4.92 -15.58 -11.29
C GLU A 137 -3.56 -16.27 -11.46
#